data_AF-A0A8H1LNI8-F1
#
_entry.id   AF-A0A8H1LNI8-F1
#
_cell.length_a   1.000
_cell.length_b   1.000
_cell.length_c   1.000
_cell.angle_alpha   90.00
_cell.angle_beta   90.00
_cell.angle_gamma   90.00
#
_symmetry.space_group_name_H-M   'P 1'
#
loop_
_entity.id
_entity.type
_entity.pdbx_description
1 polymer ?
#
loop_
_entity_poly.entity_id
_entity_poly.type
_entity_poly.pdbx_seq_one_letter_code
_entity_poly.pdbx_strand_id
1 'polypeptide(L)'
;MRPGETSQQAQARAQRLRQHAARARGLAGSLGSALDTGVSKATADGVWYGPYAERVTGQLREKQRALEGLANGLRATATSWDQQAEQLETEAAAAPAGGN
;
A
#
# COMPACT_ATOMS: atom_id res chain seq x y z
N MET A 1 -1.78 22.66 -10.09
CA MET A 1 -1.68 23.55 -8.90
C MET A 1 -3.05 24.09 -8.57
N ARG A 2 -3.47 24.15 -7.29
CA ARG A 2 -4.79 24.78 -6.98
C ARG A 2 -4.72 26.29 -7.25
N PRO A 3 -5.84 26.94 -7.63
CA PRO A 3 -5.87 28.40 -7.77
C PRO A 3 -5.44 29.06 -6.45
N GLY A 4 -4.33 29.82 -6.47
CA GLY A 4 -3.77 30.51 -5.30
C GLY A 4 -2.79 29.70 -4.43
N GLU A 5 -2.45 28.46 -4.80
CA GLU A 5 -1.44 27.66 -4.07
C GLU A 5 -0.02 28.07 -4.48
N THR A 6 0.86 28.37 -3.52
CA THR A 6 2.26 28.71 -3.80
C THR A 6 3.09 27.45 -4.10
N SER A 7 4.24 27.61 -4.76
CA SER A 7 5.19 26.50 -5.03
C SER A 7 5.60 25.77 -3.75
N GLN A 8 5.82 26.51 -2.66
CA GLN A 8 6.14 25.95 -1.35
C GLN A 8 4.98 25.11 -0.78
N GLN A 9 3.73 25.55 -0.93
CA GLN A 9 2.55 24.80 -0.48
C GLN A 9 2.35 23.51 -1.30
N ALA A 10 2.58 23.58 -2.62
CA ALA A 10 2.55 22.41 -3.49
C ALA A 10 3.64 21.39 -3.12
N GLN A 11 4.87 21.84 -2.85
CA GLN A 11 5.96 20.98 -2.35
C GLN A 11 5.61 20.33 -1.01
N ALA A 12 5.06 21.08 -0.05
CA ALA A 12 4.64 20.53 1.23
C ALA A 12 3.54 19.47 1.07
N ARG A 13 2.64 19.64 0.10
CA ARG A 13 1.60 18.66 -0.22
C ARG A 13 2.17 17.40 -0.87
N ALA A 14 3.13 17.54 -1.79
CA ALA A 14 3.85 16.42 -2.37
C ALA A 14 4.57 15.59 -1.31
N GLN A 15 5.25 16.24 -0.35
CA GLN A 15 5.90 15.54 0.76
C GLN A 15 4.90 14.77 1.63
N ARG A 16 3.73 15.35 1.94
CA ARG A 16 2.67 14.64 2.68
C ARG A 16 2.19 13.40 1.93
N LEU A 17 1.99 13.50 0.62
CA LEU A 17 1.61 12.36 -0.22
C LEU A 17 2.65 11.23 -0.16
N ARG A 18 3.95 11.57 -0.27
CA ARG A 18 5.04 10.59 -0.13
C ARG A 18 5.06 9.93 1.25
N GLN A 19 4.81 10.68 2.32
CA GLN A 19 4.70 10.10 3.67
C GLN A 19 3.53 9.12 3.79
N HIS A 20 2.37 9.45 3.20
CA HIS A 20 1.23 8.55 3.15
C HIS A 20 1.53 7.30 2.32
N ALA A 21 2.19 7.44 1.18
CA ALA A 21 2.63 6.32 0.35
C ALA A 21 3.58 5.38 1.10
N ALA A 22 4.57 5.93 1.81
CA ALA A 22 5.48 5.15 2.64
C ALA A 22 4.74 4.35 3.72
N ARG A 23 3.77 4.98 4.41
CA ARG A 23 2.94 4.30 5.42
C ARG A 23 2.10 3.19 4.80
N ALA A 24 1.46 3.44 3.66
CA ALA A 24 0.66 2.43 2.96
C ALA A 24 1.51 1.23 2.51
N ARG A 25 2.74 1.45 2.03
CA ARG A 25 3.68 0.36 1.73
C ARG A 25 4.06 -0.46 2.96
N GLY A 26 4.33 0.21 4.09
CA GLY A 26 4.63 -0.47 5.36
C GLY A 26 3.47 -1.38 5.79
N LEU A 27 2.25 -0.86 5.77
CA LEU A 27 1.03 -1.63 6.08
C LEU A 27 0.82 -2.78 5.09
N ALA A 28 1.03 -2.56 3.79
CA ALA A 28 0.92 -3.60 2.78
C ALA A 28 1.93 -4.73 2.99
N GLY A 29 3.15 -4.42 3.44
CA GLY A 29 4.16 -5.42 3.79
C GLY A 29 3.71 -6.30 4.96
N SER A 30 3.21 -5.68 6.03
CA SER A 30 2.72 -6.41 7.21
C SER A 30 1.48 -7.26 6.89
N LEU A 31 0.52 -6.75 6.11
CA LEU A 31 -0.69 -7.48 5.76
C LEU A 31 -0.40 -8.66 4.82
N GLY A 32 0.45 -8.43 3.80
CA GLY A 32 0.74 -9.44 2.79
C GLY A 32 1.45 -10.68 3.33
N SER A 33 2.17 -10.56 4.45
CA SER A 33 2.94 -11.66 5.06
C SER A 33 2.32 -12.24 6.34
N ALA A 34 1.22 -11.66 6.83
CA ALA A 34 0.68 -11.96 8.16
C ALA A 34 0.30 -13.44 8.36
N LEU A 35 -0.12 -14.12 7.30
CA LEU A 35 -0.61 -15.50 7.38
C LEU A 35 0.30 -16.52 6.69
N ASP A 36 1.40 -16.10 6.06
CA ASP A 36 2.26 -16.99 5.26
C ASP A 36 2.82 -18.15 6.08
N THR A 37 3.30 -17.86 7.29
CA THR A 37 3.83 -18.90 8.19
C THR A 37 2.72 -19.87 8.64
N GLY A 38 1.54 -19.35 8.95
CA GLY A 38 0.41 -20.16 9.39
C GLY A 38 -0.09 -21.08 8.28
N VAL A 39 -0.22 -20.55 7.06
CA VAL A 39 -0.61 -21.31 5.87
C VAL A 39 0.44 -22.35 5.55
N SER A 40 1.72 -21.97 5.47
CA SER A 40 2.82 -22.89 5.17
C SER A 40 2.83 -24.10 6.10
N LYS A 41 2.64 -23.90 7.40
CA LYS A 41 2.54 -24.99 8.39
C LYS A 41 1.27 -25.82 8.22
N ALA A 42 0.12 -25.18 8.01
CA ALA A 42 -1.17 -25.88 7.84
C ALA A 42 -1.28 -26.67 6.53
N THR A 43 -0.40 -26.39 5.56
CA THR A 43 -0.31 -27.08 4.28
C THR A 43 0.89 -28.02 4.18
N ALA A 44 1.69 -28.15 5.25
CA ALA A 44 2.82 -29.04 5.27
C ALA A 44 2.37 -30.51 5.32
N ASP A 45 2.98 -31.34 4.48
CA ASP A 45 2.73 -32.77 4.47
C ASP A 45 3.12 -33.41 5.81
N GLY A 46 2.32 -34.37 6.26
CA GLY A 46 2.60 -35.21 7.42
C GLY A 46 2.09 -34.67 8.75
N VAL A 47 1.61 -33.43 8.82
CA VAL A 47 1.37 -32.73 10.11
C VAL A 47 -0.10 -32.56 10.45
N TRP A 48 -0.98 -32.35 9.46
CA TRP A 48 -2.35 -31.88 9.68
C TRP A 48 -3.33 -32.51 8.68
N TYR A 49 -4.21 -33.41 9.15
CA TYR A 49 -5.08 -34.24 8.30
C TYR A 49 -6.51 -34.39 8.83
N GLY A 50 -7.41 -34.75 7.90
CA GLY A 50 -8.81 -35.07 8.16
C GLY A 50 -9.77 -33.95 7.75
N PRO A 51 -11.09 -34.21 7.75
CA PRO A 51 -12.09 -33.26 7.24
C PRO A 51 -12.09 -31.91 7.95
N TYR A 52 -11.80 -31.90 9.26
CA TYR A 52 -11.65 -30.66 10.02
C TYR A 52 -10.42 -29.87 9.56
N ALA A 53 -9.30 -30.56 9.32
CA ALA A 53 -8.06 -29.97 8.88
C ALA A 53 -8.21 -29.29 7.52
N GLU A 54 -8.81 -29.98 6.55
CA GLU A 54 -9.10 -29.45 5.22
C GLU A 54 -9.94 -28.18 5.28
N ARG A 55 -11.02 -28.19 6.07
CA ARG A 55 -11.90 -27.02 6.23
C ARG A 55 -11.18 -25.82 6.82
N VAL A 56 -10.41 -26.02 7.90
CA VAL A 56 -9.68 -24.93 8.57
C VAL A 56 -8.57 -24.38 7.67
N THR A 57 -7.81 -25.24 6.99
CA THR A 57 -6.79 -24.84 6.03
C THR A 57 -7.40 -24.08 4.85
N GLY A 58 -8.59 -24.47 4.39
CA GLY A 58 -9.38 -23.74 3.40
C GLY A 58 -9.70 -22.31 3.85
N GLN A 59 -10.29 -22.15 5.03
CA GLN A 59 -10.62 -20.84 5.60
C GLN A 59 -9.37 -19.96 5.82
N LEU A 60 -8.25 -20.58 6.21
CA LEU A 60 -6.99 -19.88 6.41
C LEU A 60 -6.44 -19.33 5.08
N ARG A 61 -6.49 -20.14 4.00
CA ARG A 61 -6.11 -19.71 2.65
C ARG A 61 -7.02 -18.59 2.12
N GLU A 62 -8.32 -18.67 2.36
CA GLU A 62 -9.26 -17.60 1.98
C GLU A 62 -8.91 -16.28 2.67
N LYS A 63 -8.62 -16.32 3.98
CA LYS A 63 -8.18 -15.14 4.73
C LYS A 63 -6.84 -14.60 4.23
N GLN A 64 -5.88 -15.47 3.90
CA GLN A 64 -4.60 -15.05 3.31
C GLN A 64 -4.82 -14.27 2.02
N ARG A 65 -5.61 -14.81 1.08
CA ARG A 65 -5.93 -14.13 -0.19
C ARG A 65 -6.61 -12.78 0.03
N ALA A 66 -7.50 -12.68 1.02
CA ALA A 66 -8.14 -11.42 1.36
C ALA A 66 -7.13 -10.37 1.85
N LEU A 67 -6.18 -10.76 2.71
CA LEU A 67 -5.10 -9.89 3.19
C LEU A 67 -4.14 -9.49 2.06
N GLU A 68 -3.80 -10.41 1.16
CA GLU A 68 -3.01 -10.12 -0.04
C GLU A 68 -3.73 -9.10 -0.93
N GLY A 69 -5.05 -9.25 -1.12
CA GLY A 69 -5.88 -8.30 -1.85
C GLY A 69 -5.85 -6.89 -1.25
N LEU A 70 -5.99 -6.78 0.07
CA LEU A 70 -5.87 -5.51 0.79
C LEU A 70 -4.46 -4.90 0.66
N ALA A 71 -3.42 -5.72 0.80
CA ALA A 71 -2.04 -5.29 0.63
C ALA A 71 -1.79 -4.75 -0.79
N ASN A 72 -2.32 -5.42 -1.81
CA ASN A 72 -2.24 -4.98 -3.20
C ASN A 72 -2.99 -3.66 -3.43
N GLY A 73 -4.18 -3.49 -2.83
CA GLY A 73 -4.91 -2.22 -2.85
C GLY A 73 -4.10 -1.08 -2.24
N LEU A 74 -3.47 -1.29 -1.08
CA LEU A 74 -2.61 -0.30 -0.44
C LEU A 74 -1.38 0.06 -1.29
N ARG A 75 -0.76 -0.94 -1.96
CA ARG A 75 0.36 -0.69 -2.89
C ARG A 75 -0.09 0.17 -4.07
N ALA A 76 -1.27 -0.12 -4.65
CA ALA A 76 -1.83 0.67 -5.75
C ALA A 76 -2.11 2.11 -5.31
N THR A 77 -2.70 2.31 -4.13
CA THR A 77 -2.92 3.65 -3.57
C THR A 77 -1.60 4.39 -3.32
N ALA A 78 -0.59 3.72 -2.79
CA ALA A 78 0.74 4.31 -2.58
C ALA A 78 1.37 4.78 -3.91
N THR A 79 1.29 3.96 -4.97
CA THR A 79 1.77 4.34 -6.31
C THR A 79 1.02 5.57 -6.84
N SER A 80 -0.31 5.65 -6.65
CA SER A 80 -1.09 6.81 -7.06
C SER A 80 -0.68 8.09 -6.32
N TRP A 81 -0.42 7.99 -5.01
CA TRP A 81 0.05 9.15 -4.23
C TRP A 81 1.44 9.62 -4.66
N ASP A 82 2.35 8.71 -5.01
CA ASP A 82 3.67 9.08 -5.51
C ASP A 82 3.60 9.77 -6.87
N GLN A 83 2.77 9.27 -7.79
CA GLN A 83 2.54 9.93 -9.09
C GLN A 83 1.96 11.34 -8.90
N GLN A 84 1.01 11.50 -7.97
CA GLN A 84 0.46 12.82 -7.64
C GLN A 84 1.50 13.74 -7.01
N ALA A 85 2.38 13.21 -6.15
CA ALA A 85 3.47 13.99 -5.57
C ALA A 85 4.46 14.48 -6.63
N GLU A 86 4.85 13.61 -7.56
CA GLU A 86 5.74 13.93 -8.67
C GLU A 86 5.15 14.99 -9.60
N GLN A 87 3.85 14.89 -9.90
CA GLN A 87 3.14 15.92 -10.66
C GLN A 87 3.17 17.27 -9.94
N LEU A 88 2.89 17.30 -8.63
CA LEU A 88 2.93 18.54 -7.85
C LEU A 88 4.32 19.16 -7.77
N GLU A 89 5.36 18.33 -7.67
CA GLU A 89 6.75 18.81 -7.69
C GLU A 89 7.13 19.38 -9.05
N THR A 90 6.69 18.73 -10.14
CA THR A 90 6.91 19.21 -11.51
C THR A 90 6.18 20.54 -11.75
N GLU A 91 4.92 20.65 -11.34
CA GLU A 91 4.15 21.90 -11.43
C GLU A 91 4.79 23.02 -10.59
N ALA A 92 5.23 22.70 -9.36
CA ALA A 92 5.88 23.67 -8.49
C ALA A 92 7.24 24.14 -9.03
N ALA A 93 7.97 23.28 -9.73
CA ALA A 93 9.24 23.62 -10.39
C ALA A 93 9.04 24.43 -11.67
N ALA A 94 7.93 24.20 -12.39
CA ALA A 94 7.57 24.95 -13.60
C ALA A 94 6.93 26.32 -13.30
N ALA A 95 6.44 26.54 -12.07
CA ALA A 95 5.89 27.82 -11.66
C ALA A 95 7.02 28.89 -11.63
N PRO A 96 6.89 30.01 -12.36
CA PRO A 96 7.87 31.07 -12.31
C PRO A 96 7.99 31.59 -10.87
N ALA A 97 9.22 31.85 -10.42
CA ALA A 97 9.57 32.26 -9.04
C ALA A 97 9.12 33.69 -8.67
N GLY A 98 7.95 34.12 -9.14
CA GLY A 98 7.41 35.45 -8.93
C GLY A 98 6.35 35.75 -9.99
N GLY A 99 5.07 35.66 -9.60
CA GLY A 99 3.95 36.09 -10.41
C GLY A 99 3.05 36.97 -9.55
N ASN A 100 3.37 38.28 -9.57
CA ASN A 100 2.64 39.48 -9.12
C ASN A 100 1.44 39.30 -8.18
#